data_AF-A0A9E3Z7V4-F1
#
_entry.id   AF-A0A9E3Z7V4-F1
#
_cell.length_a   1.000
_cell.length_b   1.000
_cell.length_c   1.000
_cell.angle_alpha   90.00
_cell.angle_beta   90.00
_cell.angle_gamma   90.00
#
_symmetry.space_group_name_H-M   'P 1'
#
loop_
_entity.id
_entity.type
_entity.pdbx_description
1 polymer ?
#
loop_
_entity_poly.entity_id
_entity_poly.type
_entity_poly.pdbx_seq_one_letter_code
_entity_poly.pdbx_strand_id
1 'polypeptide(L)'
;MSGGKGRASIFDAPDLDLGGFAPKTAKSPPPPKAEIRALAEAERFVSRQPARHGRRRRSARTLQLNVKTTQETLDAFYAVAEAENWLVAEAFEHAVAALVAERRGRGGG
;
A
#
# COMPACT_ATOMS: atom_id res chain seq x y z
N MET A 1 53.02 -25.44 10.64
CA MET A 1 51.74 -24.88 10.15
C MET A 1 50.70 -25.99 10.29
N SER A 2 50.13 -26.12 11.48
CA SER A 2 48.77 -25.68 11.88
C SER A 2 47.69 -26.59 11.32
N GLY A 3 46.98 -27.26 12.25
CA GLY A 3 46.07 -28.36 12.01
C GLY A 3 44.80 -27.95 11.28
N GLY A 4 44.49 -28.68 10.21
CA GLY A 4 43.16 -28.70 9.64
C GLY A 4 42.24 -29.55 10.51
N LYS A 5 41.37 -28.92 11.30
CA LYS A 5 40.23 -29.61 11.92
C LYS A 5 39.40 -30.24 10.80
N GLY A 6 39.44 -31.57 10.70
CA GLY A 6 38.58 -32.34 9.81
C GLY A 6 37.12 -31.95 10.05
N ARG A 7 36.36 -31.79 8.97
CA ARG A 7 34.93 -31.50 9.03
C ARG A 7 34.25 -32.67 9.74
N ALA A 8 33.44 -32.40 10.75
CA ALA A 8 32.68 -33.45 11.45
C ALA A 8 31.79 -34.19 10.44
N SER A 9 32.08 -35.47 10.17
CA SER A 9 31.17 -36.35 9.44
C SER A 9 30.00 -36.68 10.36
N ILE A 10 28.81 -36.18 10.03
CA ILE A 10 27.56 -36.48 10.75
C ILE A 10 27.13 -37.96 10.57
N PHE A 11 27.76 -38.68 9.64
CA PHE A 11 27.39 -40.04 9.24
C PHE A 11 28.14 -41.15 10.00
N ASP A 12 29.11 -40.81 10.86
CA ASP A 12 29.87 -41.78 11.69
C ASP A 12 29.50 -41.70 13.19
N ALA A 13 28.52 -40.85 13.56
CA ALA A 13 28.04 -40.75 14.93
C ALA A 13 27.02 -41.86 15.24
N PRO A 14 27.03 -42.46 16.45
CA PRO A 14 25.97 -43.37 16.87
C PRO A 14 24.61 -42.66 16.84
N ASP A 15 23.56 -43.44 16.52
CA ASP A 15 22.18 -43.04 16.21
C ASP A 15 21.76 -41.67 16.76
N LEU A 16 21.38 -40.78 15.83
CA LEU A 16 20.87 -39.45 16.12
C LEU A 16 19.60 -39.56 16.98
N ASP A 17 19.65 -39.09 18.23
CA ASP A 17 18.48 -39.11 19.13
C ASP A 17 17.41 -38.12 18.67
N LEU A 18 16.36 -38.65 18.06
CA LEU A 18 15.18 -37.92 17.60
C LEU A 18 14.03 -37.96 18.62
N GLY A 19 14.25 -38.53 19.82
CA GLY A 19 13.23 -38.67 20.85
C GLY A 19 12.65 -37.33 21.35
N GLY A 20 13.41 -36.25 21.23
CA GLY A 20 12.95 -34.88 21.53
C GLY A 20 12.07 -34.25 20.44
N PHE A 21 11.97 -34.86 19.26
CA PHE A 21 11.16 -34.37 18.14
C PHE A 21 9.71 -34.84 18.26
N ALA A 22 9.08 -34.53 19.40
CA ALA A 22 7.67 -34.81 19.61
C ALA A 22 6.81 -33.61 19.17
N PRO A 23 5.63 -33.84 18.55
CA PRO A 23 4.70 -32.78 18.25
C PRO A 23 4.28 -32.08 19.55
N LYS A 24 4.28 -30.74 19.53
CA LYS A 24 3.81 -29.96 20.68
C LYS A 24 2.36 -30.33 20.98
N THR A 25 2.08 -30.62 22.24
CA THR A 25 0.71 -30.82 22.73
C THR A 25 -0.13 -29.57 22.42
N ALA A 26 -1.42 -29.80 22.14
CA ALA A 26 -2.33 -28.75 21.70
C ALA A 26 -2.28 -27.55 22.67
N LYS A 27 -2.01 -26.36 22.12
CA LYS A 27 -2.01 -25.13 22.90
C LYS A 27 -3.43 -24.84 23.40
N SER A 28 -3.53 -24.27 24.59
CA SER A 28 -4.78 -23.71 25.10
C SER A 28 -5.40 -22.75 24.07
N PRO A 29 -6.74 -22.67 24.00
CA PRO A 29 -7.42 -21.78 23.09
C PRO A 29 -6.97 -20.33 23.32
N PRO A 30 -6.81 -19.54 22.24
CA PRO A 30 -6.42 -18.15 22.37
C PRO A 30 -7.47 -17.37 23.17
N PRO A 31 -7.06 -16.29 23.86
CA PRO A 31 -7.99 -15.45 24.59
C PRO A 31 -9.04 -14.82 23.65
N PRO A 32 -10.22 -14.45 24.18
CA PRO A 32 -11.26 -13.76 23.42
C PRO A 32 -10.74 -12.53 22.69
N LYS A 33 -11.24 -12.31 21.46
CA LYS A 33 -10.85 -11.16 20.63
C LYS A 33 -11.05 -9.80 21.32
N ALA A 34 -12.05 -9.71 22.21
CA ALA A 34 -12.31 -8.51 22.99
C ALA A 34 -11.17 -8.18 23.97
N GLU A 35 -10.61 -9.19 24.63
CA GLU A 35 -9.48 -9.03 25.56
C GLU A 35 -8.20 -8.63 24.82
N ILE A 36 -7.96 -9.25 23.66
CA ILE A 36 -6.83 -8.90 22.79
C ILE A 36 -6.94 -7.44 22.33
N ARG A 37 -8.16 -6.99 21.99
CA ARG A 37 -8.41 -5.61 21.57
C ARG A 37 -8.23 -4.62 22.73
N ALA A 38 -8.75 -4.94 23.91
CA ALA A 38 -8.58 -4.11 25.10
C ALA A 38 -7.10 -3.94 25.48
N LEU A 39 -6.32 -5.03 25.41
CA LEU A 39 -4.87 -4.99 25.63
C LEU A 39 -4.15 -4.13 24.57
N ALA A 40 -4.50 -4.29 23.30
CA ALA A 40 -3.93 -3.49 22.22
C ALA A 40 -4.25 -2.00 22.37
N GLU A 41 -5.47 -1.64 22.75
CA GLU A 41 -5.88 -0.26 23.01
C GLU A 41 -5.17 0.33 24.24
N ALA A 42 -5.02 -0.44 25.32
CA ALA A 42 -4.26 -0.05 26.52
C ALA A 42 -2.77 0.22 26.21
N GLU A 43 -2.17 -0.61 25.35
CA GLU A 43 -0.78 -0.48 24.89
C GLU A 43 -0.61 0.51 23.70
N ARG A 44 -1.65 1.31 23.40
CA ARG A 44 -1.66 2.32 22.32
C ARG A 44 -1.41 1.76 20.91
N PHE A 45 -1.65 0.46 20.69
CA PHE A 45 -1.72 -0.16 19.37
C PHE A 45 -3.09 0.11 18.74
N VAL A 46 -3.29 1.36 18.33
CA VAL A 46 -4.51 1.77 17.60
C VAL A 46 -4.41 1.30 16.14
N SER A 47 -5.50 0.72 15.63
CA SER A 47 -5.58 0.32 14.21
C SER A 47 -5.41 1.54 13.30
N ARG A 48 -4.44 1.45 12.38
CA ARG A 48 -4.24 2.43 11.30
C ARG A 48 -5.06 2.14 10.05
N GLN A 49 -5.96 1.14 10.10
CA GLN A 49 -6.82 0.88 8.96
C GLN A 49 -7.73 2.09 8.73
N PRO A 50 -7.78 2.63 7.49
CA PRO A 50 -8.72 3.68 7.19
C PRO A 50 -10.13 3.15 7.45
N ALA A 51 -10.91 3.88 8.25
CA ALA A 51 -12.34 3.61 8.38
C ALA A 51 -12.92 3.56 6.98
N ARG A 52 -13.55 2.43 6.59
CA ARG A 52 -14.11 2.24 5.25
C ARG A 52 -15.28 3.19 5.02
N HIS A 53 -14.99 4.44 4.69
CA HIS A 53 -15.96 5.40 4.18
C HIS A 53 -15.36 6.09 2.96
N GLY A 54 -15.89 5.71 1.81
CA GLY A 54 -15.63 6.36 0.54
C GLY A 54 -16.32 5.57 -0.55
N ARG A 55 -17.43 6.10 -1.08
CA ARG A 55 -17.97 5.62 -2.35
C ARG A 55 -16.86 5.82 -3.38
N ARG A 56 -16.14 4.75 -3.70
CA ARG A 56 -15.13 4.75 -4.75
C ARG A 56 -15.86 5.13 -6.04
N ARG A 57 -15.76 6.41 -6.45
CA ARG A 57 -16.32 6.85 -7.73
C ARG A 57 -15.60 6.07 -8.81
N ARG A 58 -16.30 5.12 -9.43
CA ARG A 58 -15.75 4.33 -10.53
C ARG A 58 -15.67 5.24 -11.74
N SER A 59 -14.47 5.70 -12.09
CA SER A 59 -14.25 6.34 -13.38
C SER A 59 -13.86 5.30 -14.42
N ALA A 60 -14.36 5.45 -15.64
CA ALA A 60 -13.97 4.64 -16.81
C ALA A 60 -12.55 4.94 -17.33
N ARG A 61 -11.74 5.70 -16.58
CA ARG A 61 -10.36 6.06 -16.93
C ARG A 61 -9.46 4.84 -16.81
N THR A 62 -9.05 4.29 -17.95
CA THR A 62 -8.18 3.10 -18.05
C THR A 62 -6.76 3.41 -18.47
N LEU A 63 -6.50 4.63 -18.97
CA LEU A 63 -5.21 5.06 -19.49
C LEU A 63 -4.55 6.09 -18.55
N GLN A 64 -3.22 6.06 -18.49
CA GLN A 64 -2.43 7.00 -17.69
C GLN A 64 -1.65 7.96 -18.59
N LEU A 65 -1.52 9.20 -18.14
CA LEU A 65 -0.66 10.22 -18.72
C LEU A 65 0.32 10.69 -17.65
N ASN A 66 1.62 10.69 -17.95
CA ASN A 66 2.65 11.22 -17.07
C ASN A 66 3.22 12.51 -17.66
N VAL A 67 3.19 13.59 -16.89
CA VAL A 67 3.72 14.90 -17.28
C VAL A 67 4.54 15.45 -16.13
N LYS A 68 5.68 16.05 -16.46
CA LYS A 68 6.43 16.92 -15.55
C LYS A 68 5.97 18.35 -15.77
N THR A 69 5.75 19.08 -14.68
CA THR A 69 5.27 20.46 -14.72
C THR A 69 5.95 21.29 -13.63
N THR A 70 5.76 22.61 -13.67
CA THR A 70 6.24 23.52 -12.62
C THR A 70 5.34 23.44 -11.39
N GLN A 71 5.86 23.82 -10.22
CA GLN A 71 5.07 23.88 -8.98
C GLN A 71 3.87 24.81 -9.12
N GLU A 72 4.08 25.99 -9.71
CA GLU A 72 3.02 26.98 -9.97
C GLU A 72 1.85 26.41 -10.77
N THR A 73 2.15 25.65 -11.84
CA THR A 73 1.11 25.02 -12.66
C THR A 73 0.38 23.93 -11.89
N LEU A 74 1.10 23.18 -11.05
CA LEU A 74 0.51 22.14 -10.21
C LEU A 74 -0.47 22.75 -9.20
N ASP A 75 -0.07 23.82 -8.54
CA ASP A 75 -0.88 24.52 -7.54
C ASP A 75 -2.13 25.13 -8.18
N ALA A 76 -1.98 25.80 -9.32
CA ALA A 76 -3.10 26.35 -10.07
C ALA A 76 -4.11 25.26 -10.50
N PHE A 77 -3.60 24.10 -10.94
CA PHE A 77 -4.47 22.99 -11.35
C PHE A 77 -5.26 22.40 -10.18
N TYR A 78 -4.62 22.21 -9.02
CA TYR A 78 -5.32 21.74 -7.82
C TYR A 78 -6.30 22.76 -7.27
N ALA A 79 -5.99 24.05 -7.32
CA ALA A 79 -6.90 25.11 -6.90
C ALA A 79 -8.21 25.11 -7.72
N VAL A 80 -8.12 24.89 -9.04
CA VAL A 80 -9.30 24.74 -9.90
C VAL A 80 -10.10 23.49 -9.53
N ALA A 81 -9.44 22.36 -9.32
CA ALA A 81 -10.11 21.13 -8.94
C ALA A 81 -10.84 21.25 -7.59
N GLU A 82 -10.24 21.92 -6.61
CA GLU A 82 -10.85 22.15 -5.31
C GLU A 82 -12.05 23.10 -5.39
N ALA A 83 -11.92 24.23 -6.10
CA ALA A 83 -12.97 25.22 -6.25
C ALA A 83 -14.26 24.62 -6.86
N GLU A 84 -14.10 23.72 -7.82
CA GLU A 84 -15.20 23.05 -8.51
C GLU A 84 -15.63 21.73 -7.83
N ASN A 85 -14.93 21.33 -6.76
CA ASN A 85 -15.11 20.04 -6.08
C ASN A 85 -15.02 18.84 -7.05
N TRP A 86 -14.05 18.91 -7.97
CA TRP A 86 -13.77 17.90 -8.98
C TRP A 86 -12.69 16.91 -8.52
N LEU A 87 -12.77 15.68 -9.03
CA LEU A 87 -11.60 14.81 -9.02
C LEU A 87 -10.53 15.37 -9.95
N VAL A 88 -9.25 15.20 -9.60
CA VAL A 88 -8.08 15.64 -10.39
C VAL A 88 -8.21 15.24 -11.87
N ALA A 89 -8.70 14.03 -12.13
CA ALA A 89 -8.87 13.56 -13.50
C ALA A 89 -10.08 14.17 -14.22
N GLU A 90 -11.13 14.58 -13.51
CA GLU A 90 -12.26 15.35 -14.07
C GLU A 90 -11.79 16.75 -14.44
N ALA A 91 -11.04 17.41 -13.55
CA ALA A 91 -10.42 18.69 -13.84
C ALA A 91 -9.53 18.64 -15.09
N PHE A 92 -8.79 17.54 -15.28
CA PHE A 92 -7.97 17.34 -16.48
C PHE A 92 -8.83 17.22 -17.75
N GLU A 93 -9.91 16.42 -17.72
CA GLU A 93 -10.83 16.29 -18.86
C GLU A 93 -11.45 17.63 -19.26
N HIS A 94 -11.87 18.43 -18.27
CA HIS A 94 -12.38 19.79 -18.49
C HIS A 94 -11.32 20.74 -19.07
N ALA A 95 -10.09 20.71 -18.53
CA ALA A 95 -9.00 21.53 -19.03
C ALA A 95 -8.67 21.22 -20.50
N VAL A 96 -8.63 19.93 -20.87
CA VAL A 96 -8.40 19.50 -22.26
C VAL A 96 -9.55 19.94 -23.16
N ALA A 97 -10.80 19.77 -22.74
CA ALA A 97 -11.97 20.20 -23.51
C ALA A 97 -11.96 21.72 -23.77
N ALA A 98 -11.65 22.52 -22.74
CA ALA A 98 -11.53 23.96 -22.86
C ALA A 98 -10.41 24.37 -23.83
N LEU A 99 -9.24 23.74 -23.74
CA LEU A 99 -8.12 24.00 -24.65
C LEU A 99 -8.45 23.65 -26.11
N VAL A 100 -9.17 22.56 -26.36
CA VAL A 100 -9.62 22.18 -27.71
C VAL A 100 -10.62 23.20 -28.25
N ALA A 101 -11.58 23.65 -27.44
CA ALA A 101 -12.54 24.66 -27.83
C ALA A 101 -11.86 25.99 -28.17
N GLU A 102 -10.92 26.45 -27.35
CA GLU A 102 -10.14 27.67 -27.61
C GLU A 102 -9.37 27.60 -28.92
N ARG A 103 -8.68 26.47 -29.19
CA ARG A 103 -7.92 26.30 -30.43
C ARG A 103 -8.79 26.26 -31.67
N ARG A 104 -9.98 25.65 -31.59
CA ARG A 104 -10.96 25.67 -32.69
C ARG A 104 -11.46 27.10 -32.95
N GLY A 105 -11.68 27.88 -31.90
CA GLY A 105 -12.06 29.30 -32.02
C GLY A 105 -10.97 30.18 -32.64
N ARG A 106 -9.70 29.94 -32.31
CA ARG A 106 -8.55 30.68 -32.89
C ARG A 106 -8.20 30.30 -34.33
N GLY A 107 -8.54 29.09 -34.78
CA GLY A 107 -8.23 28.61 -36.13
C GLY A 107 -9.27 28.95 -37.20
N GLY A 108 -10.34 29.66 -36.84
CA GLY A 108 -11.43 30.07 -37.74
C GLY A 108 -11.53 31.58 -37.99
N GLY A 109 -10.48 32.34 -37.65
CA GLY A 109 -10.38 33.79 -37.89
C GLY A 109 -9.32 34.14 -38.92
#